data_AF-A0A482WM45-F1
#
_entry.id   AF-A0A482WM45-F1
#
_cell.length_a   1.000
_cell.length_b   1.000
_cell.length_c   1.000
_cell.angle_alpha   90.00
_cell.angle_beta   90.00
_cell.angle_gamma   90.00
#
_symmetry.space_group_name_H-M   'P 1'
#
loop_
_entity.id
_entity.type
_entity.pdbx_description
1 polymer ?
#
loop_
_entity_poly.entity_id
_entity_poly.type
_entity_poly.pdbx_seq_one_letter_code
_entity_poly.pdbx_strand_id
1 'polypeptide(L)' 'MAGSDDGSIYFWERESTNNVRILKGDSSIVNCLQPHPSSCLLASSGIDTTVRLWSPQPEVKSLSFI' A
#
# COMPACT_ATOMS: atom_id res chain seq x y z
N MET A 1 -1.19 -8.74 -1.78
CA MET A 1 -1.69 -7.36 -1.98
C MET A 1 -2.72 -7.39 -3.08
N ALA A 2 -3.81 -6.64 -2.94
CA ALA A 2 -4.87 -6.53 -3.95
C ALA A 2 -5.48 -5.14 -3.92
N GLY A 3 -5.90 -4.65 -5.09
CA GLY A 3 -6.71 -3.46 -5.23
C GLY A 3 -8.19 -3.82 -5.12
N SER A 4 -9.02 -2.85 -4.77
CA SER A 4 -10.46 -3.01 -4.57
C SER A 4 -11.23 -1.89 -5.27
N ASP A 5 -12.49 -2.18 -5.57
CA ASP A 5 -13.46 -1.22 -6.12
C ASP A 5 -13.94 -0.20 -5.08
N ASP A 6 -13.49 -0.32 -3.82
CA ASP A 6 -13.65 0.71 -2.78
C ASP A 6 -12.49 1.73 -2.76
N GLY A 7 -11.52 1.57 -3.67
CA GLY A 7 -10.36 2.44 -3.84
C GLY A 7 -9.23 2.16 -2.84
N SER A 8 -9.31 1.05 -2.11
CA SER A 8 -8.31 0.63 -1.13
C SER A 8 -7.38 -0.43 -1.68
N ILE A 9 -6.20 -0.50 -1.06
CA ILE A 9 -5.18 -1.52 -1.28
C ILE A 9 -5.09 -2.34 0.00
N TYR A 10 -5.37 -3.63 -0.11
CA TYR A 10 -5.34 -4.56 1.00
C TYR A 10 -4.02 -5.33 1.02
N PHE A 11 -3.41 -5.39 2.20
CA PHE A 11 -2.26 -6.23 2.50
C PHE A 11 -2.69 -7.26 3.53
N TRP A 12 -2.36 -8.52 3.29
CA TRP A 12 -2.67 -9.62 4.20
C TRP A 12 -1.47 -10.52 4.38
N GLU A 13 -1.43 -11.18 5.53
CA GLU A 13 -0.52 -12.28 5.78
C GLU A 13 -1.12 -13.59 5.26
N ARG A 14 -0.33 -14.38 4.53
CA ARG A 14 -0.83 -15.61 3.89
C ARG A 14 -1.25 -16.68 4.90
N GLU A 15 -0.49 -16.84 5.98
CA GLU A 15 -0.70 -17.93 6.93
C GLU A 15 -1.88 -17.66 7.85
N SER A 16 -1.94 -16.47 8.45
CA SER A 16 -3.03 -16.10 9.36
C SER A 16 -4.28 -15.61 8.64
N THR A 17 -4.19 -15.29 7.34
CA THR A 17 -5.25 -14.65 6.53
C THR A 17 -5.70 -13.29 7.02
N ASN A 18 -5.00 -12.71 8.00
CA ASN A 18 -5.36 -11.42 8.58
C ASN A 18 -4.92 -10.28 7.67
N ASN A 19 -5.75 -9.24 7.63
CA ASN A 19 -5.39 -7.96 7.03
C ASN A 19 -4.36 -7.25 7.92
N VAL A 20 -3.17 -7.01 7.39
CA VAL A 20 -2.06 -6.35 8.12
C VAL A 20 -2.04 -4.83 7.89
N ARG A 21 -2.50 -4.38 6.72
CA ARG A 21 -2.59 -2.95 6.36
C ARG A 21 -3.68 -2.72 5.32
N ILE A 22 -4.28 -1.54 5.37
CA ILE A 22 -5.18 -1.02 4.34
C ILE A 22 -4.70 0.39 3.99
N LEU A 23 -4.47 0.65 2.70
CA LEU A 23 -4.06 1.97 2.20
C LEU A 23 -5.10 2.51 1.24
N LYS A 24 -5.41 3.81 1.29
CA LYS A 24 -6.30 4.45 0.30
C LYS A 24 -5.50 4.74 -0.98
N GLY A 25 -5.71 3.90 -1.99
CA GLY A 25 -5.00 3.92 -3.28
C GLY A 25 -5.57 4.93 -4.28
N ASP A 26 -6.88 5.04 -4.32
CA ASP A 26 -7.64 5.85 -5.28
C ASP A 26 -8.93 6.36 -4.61
N SER A 27 -9.53 7.43 -5.13
CA SER A 27 -10.82 7.91 -4.62
C SER A 27 -11.94 6.88 -4.84
N SER A 28 -11.88 6.13 -5.95
CA SER A 28 -12.93 5.20 -6.40
C SER A 28 -12.45 3.75 -6.51
N ILE A 29 -11.61 3.38 -7.48
CA ILE A 29 -11.25 1.97 -7.76
C ILE A 29 -9.74 1.87 -7.93
N VAL A 30 -9.10 0.84 -7.38
CA VAL A 30 -7.68 0.53 -7.67
C VAL A 30 -7.60 -0.61 -8.69
N ASN A 31 -7.29 -0.26 -9.94
CA ASN A 31 -7.20 -1.23 -11.04
C ASN A 31 -5.80 -1.86 -11.17
N CYS A 32 -4.74 -1.12 -10.83
CA CYS A 32 -3.37 -1.56 -11.03
C CYS A 32 -2.55 -1.48 -9.74
N LEU A 33 -1.77 -2.54 -9.50
CA LEU A 33 -0.74 -2.61 -8.47
C LEU A 33 0.52 -3.22 -9.07
N GLN A 34 1.63 -2.48 -9.00
CA GLN A 34 2.90 -2.90 -9.60
C GLN A 34 4.05 -2.67 -8.61
N PRO A 35 4.60 -3.73 -7.98
CA PRO A 35 5.79 -3.60 -7.14
C PRO A 35 7.02 -3.39 -8.02
N HIS A 36 7.92 -2.51 -7.58
CA HIS A 36 9.19 -2.31 -8.25
C HIS A 36 10.01 -3.63 -8.25
N PRO A 37 10.70 -3.99 -9.36
CA PRO A 37 11.38 -5.28 -9.48
C PRO A 37 12.51 -5.52 -8.48
N SER A 38 13.10 -4.46 -7.91
CA SER A 38 14.29 -4.58 -7.04
C SER A 38 14.26 -3.74 -5.76
N SER A 39 13.33 -2.79 -5.65
CA SER A 39 13.30 -1.85 -4.52
C SER A 39 12.00 -2.02 -3.78
N CYS A 40 11.98 -1.72 -2.48
CA CYS A 40 10.76 -1.76 -1.68
C CYS A 40 9.87 -0.53 -1.99
N LEU A 41 9.28 -0.55 -3.18
CA LEU A 41 8.39 0.46 -3.72
C LEU A 41 7.20 -0.22 -4.39
N LEU A 42 6.03 0.43 -4.30
CA LEU A 42 4.81 -0.01 -4.97
C LEU A 42 4.22 1.17 -5.73
N ALA A 43 3.82 0.94 -6.98
CA ALA A 43 3.00 1.86 -7.75
C ALA A 43 1.55 1.38 -7.75
N SER A 44 0.60 2.31 -7.60
CA SER A 44 -0.82 2.05 -7.74
C SER A 44 -1.50 3.09 -8.63
N SER A 45 -2.51 2.67 -9.37
CA SER A 45 -3.37 3.57 -10.15
C SER A 45 -4.80 3.04 -10.24
N GLY A 46 -5.72 3.97 -10.48
CA GLY A 46 -7.15 3.72 -10.46
C GLY A 46 -7.91 4.49 -11.53
N ILE A 47 -9.04 5.08 -11.14
CA ILE A 47 -9.85 5.97 -11.99
C ILE A 47 -9.32 7.39 -11.94
N ASP A 48 -8.73 7.79 -10.81
CA ASP A 48 -8.14 9.12 -10.68
C ASP A 48 -6.99 9.30 -11.67
N THR A 49 -6.74 10.54 -12.06
CA THR A 49 -5.64 10.91 -12.97
C THR A 49 -4.26 10.86 -12.30
N THR A 50 -4.16 10.23 -11.13
CA THR A 50 -2.95 10.20 -10.31
C THR A 50 -2.42 8.78 -10.20
N VAL A 51 -1.10 8.64 -10.37
CA VAL A 51 -0.37 7.44 -9.98
C VAL A 51 0.27 7.72 -8.62
N ARG A 52 0.08 6.81 -7.67
CA ARG A 52 0.67 6.93 -6.33
C ARG A 52 1.84 5.97 -6.19
N LEU A 53 2.91 6.47 -5.57
CA LEU A 53 4.07 5.68 -5.18
C LEU A 53 4.09 5.52 -3.67
N TRP A 54 4.32 4.28 -3.24
CA TRP A 54 4.36 3.90 -1.84
C TRP A 54 5.76 3.40 -1.51
N SER A 55 6.30 3.89 -0.40
CA SER A 55 7.51 3.37 0.22
C SER A 55 7.22 3.07 1.69
N PRO A 56 7.88 2.08 2.29
CA PRO A 56 7.81 1.90 3.74
C PRO A 56 8.39 3.14 4.43
N GLN A 57 7.72 3.63 5.46
CA GLN A 57 8.35 4.61 6.34
C GLN A 57 9.52 3.92 7.06
N PRO A 58 10.71 4.56 7.14
CA PRO A 58 11.75 4.09 8.02
C PRO A 58 11.18 4.03 9.44
N GLU A 59 11.40 2.92 10.14
CA GLU A 59 11.07 2.81 11.55
C GLU A 59 12.00 3.76 12.32
N VAL A 60 11.60 5.02 12.44
CA VAL A 60 12.24 5.92 13.40
C VAL A 60 11.75 5.47 14.76
N LYS A 61 12.54 4.61 15.43
CA LYS A 61 12.34 4.36 16.84
C LYS A 61 12.43 5.72 17.53
N SER A 62 11.30 6.23 18.02
CA SER A 62 11.29 7.38 18.92
C SER A 62 12.18 7.00 20.10
N LEU A 63 13.41 7.54 20.12
CA LEU A 63 14.25 7.49 21.30
C LEU A 63 13.58 8.41 22.32
N SER A 64 12.74 7.82 23.16
CA SER A 64 12.29 8.47 24.39
C SER A 64 13.52 8.58 25.30
N PHE A 65 14.14 9.76 25.32
CA PHE A 65 15.10 10.11 26.35
C PHE A 65 14.32 10.30 27.65
N ILE A 66 14.49 9.37 28.58
CA ILE A 66 14.23 9.57 30.00
C ILE A 66 15.47 10.16 30.66
#